data_AF-A0A257LLT9-F1
#
_entry.id   AF-A0A257LLT9-F1
#
_cell.length_a   1.000
_cell.length_b   1.000
_cell.length_c   1.000
_cell.angle_alpha   90.00
_cell.angle_beta   90.00
_cell.angle_gamma   90.00
#
_symmetry.space_group_name_H-M   'P 1'
#
loop_
_entity.id
_entity.type
_entity.pdbx_description
1 polymer ?
#
loop_
_entity_poly.entity_id
_entity_poly.type
_entity_poly.pdbx_seq_one_letter_code
_entity_poly.pdbx_strand_id
1 'polypeptide(L)'
;MERQAVRVWDLPTRVFHWALALAVLALVVTGHVGGNALVWHLRLGLLVLALLLFRAAWGVVGGRWSRFASFVRGPAALRRYLRGQG
;
A
#
# COMPACT_ATOMS: atom_id res chain seq x y z
N MET A 1 -3.06 26.98 23.56
CA MET A 1 -3.63 26.05 22.55
C MET A 1 -2.49 25.47 21.73
N GLU A 2 -1.88 24.39 22.21
CA GLU A 2 -0.85 23.68 21.43
C GLU A 2 -1.56 22.85 20.35
N ARG A 3 -1.41 23.25 19.10
CA ARG A 3 -1.86 22.45 17.96
C ARG A 3 -0.92 21.26 17.83
N GLN A 4 -1.27 20.12 18.46
CA GLN A 4 -0.60 18.87 18.17
C GLN A 4 -0.90 18.49 16.71
N ALA A 5 0.06 18.77 15.82
CA ALA A 5 0.02 18.33 14.44
C ALA A 5 0.15 16.81 14.42
N VAL A 6 -0.98 16.11 14.41
CA VAL A 6 -1.01 14.67 14.16
C VAL A 6 -0.50 14.47 12.75
N ARG A 7 0.71 13.94 12.62
CA ARG A 7 1.35 13.67 11.32
C ARG A 7 0.74 12.38 10.76
N VAL A 8 -0.45 12.51 10.15
CA VAL A 8 -1.24 11.42 9.54
C VAL A 8 -0.57 10.84 8.29
N TRP A 9 0.55 11.43 7.85
CA TRP A 9 1.29 10.93 6.70
C TRP A 9 2.19 9.76 7.08
N ASP A 10 1.60 8.56 7.13
CA ASP A 10 2.29 7.30 7.40
C ASP A 10 3.42 7.06 6.38
N LEU A 11 4.62 7.50 6.73
CA LEU A 11 5.87 7.30 5.98
C LEU A 11 6.04 5.84 5.50
N PRO A 12 5.75 4.79 6.31
CA PRO A 12 5.93 3.41 5.89
C PRO A 12 5.05 3.03 4.69
N THR A 13 3.80 3.48 4.68
CA THR A 13 2.82 3.17 3.62
C THR A 13 3.23 3.79 2.29
N ARG A 14 3.84 4.98 2.34
CA ARG A 14 4.38 5.65 1.15
C ARG A 14 5.59 4.92 0.58
N VAL A 15 6.53 4.54 1.43
CA VAL A 15 7.73 3.81 1.01
C VAL A 15 7.33 2.49 0.35
N PHE A 16 6.39 1.75 0.94
CA PHE A 16 5.82 0.56 0.30
C PHE A 16 5.21 0.86 -1.07
N HIS A 17 4.39 1.91 -1.18
CA HIS A 17 3.70 2.22 -2.44
C HIS A 17 4.69 2.55 -3.57
N TRP A 18 5.70 3.39 -3.29
CA TRP A 18 6.74 3.72 -4.26
C TRP A 18 7.65 2.53 -4.59
N ALA A 19 7.99 1.70 -3.60
CA ALA A 19 8.75 0.47 -3.84
C ALA A 19 7.99 -0.51 -4.74
N LEU A 20 6.69 -0.68 -4.50
CA LEU A 20 5.83 -1.51 -5.35
C LEU A 20 5.74 -0.94 -6.78
N ALA A 21 5.52 0.36 -6.93
CA ALA A 21 5.44 1.02 -8.23
C ALA A 21 6.74 0.84 -9.05
N LEU A 22 7.90 1.04 -8.42
CA LEU A 22 9.21 0.81 -9.05
C LEU A 22 9.42 -0.66 -9.40
N ALA A 23 9.05 -1.58 -8.51
CA ALA A 23 9.16 -3.02 -8.77
C ALA A 23 8.29 -3.46 -9.94
N VAL A 24 7.04 -2.97 -10.04
CA VAL A 24 6.14 -3.24 -11.17
C VAL A 24 6.72 -2.69 -12.47
N LEU A 25 7.23 -1.45 -12.48
CA LEU A 25 7.88 -0.88 -13.65
C LEU A 25 9.07 -1.74 -14.11
N ALA A 26 9.89 -2.20 -13.16
CA ALA A 26 11.01 -3.09 -13.45
C ALA A 26 10.56 -4.47 -13.99
N LEU A 27 9.46 -5.03 -13.49
CA LEU A 27 8.86 -6.25 -14.06
C LEU A 27 8.43 -6.03 -15.52
N VAL A 28 7.75 -4.90 -15.82
CA VAL A 28 7.30 -4.60 -17.19
C VAL A 28 8.50 -4.49 -18.13
N VAL A 29 9.53 -3.74 -17.75
CA VAL A 29 10.75 -3.59 -18.57
C VAL A 29 11.45 -4.93 -18.78
N THR A 30 11.68 -5.69 -17.71
CA THR A 30 12.38 -6.99 -17.81
C THR A 30 11.57 -8.03 -18.60
N GLY A 31 10.24 -7.97 -18.54
CA GLY A 31 9.35 -8.81 -19.33
C GLY A 31 9.40 -8.48 -20.83
N HIS A 32 9.48 -7.19 -21.18
CA HIS A 32 9.60 -6.77 -22.58
C HIS A 32 10.99 -7.01 -23.17
N VAL A 33 12.06 -6.89 -22.38
CA VAL A 33 13.44 -7.15 -22.85
C VAL A 33 13.67 -8.63 -23.14
N GLY A 34 13.10 -9.53 -22.33
CA GLY A 34 13.24 -10.98 -22.52
C GLY A 34 14.67 -11.51 -22.33
N GLY A 35 14.92 -12.76 -22.73
CA GLY A 35 16.24 -13.40 -22.62
C GLY A 35 16.74 -13.51 -21.18
N ASN A 36 17.99 -13.10 -20.92
CA ASN A 36 18.59 -13.13 -19.58
C ASN A 36 17.87 -12.20 -18.56
N ALA A 37 17.07 -11.24 -19.03
CA ALA A 37 16.28 -10.37 -18.16
C ALA A 37 15.12 -11.13 -17.47
N LEU A 38 14.68 -12.28 -17.97
CA LEU A 38 13.64 -13.09 -17.33
C LEU A 38 14.06 -13.63 -15.95
N VAL A 39 15.35 -13.88 -15.75
CA VAL A 39 15.89 -14.26 -14.43
C VAL A 39 15.66 -13.12 -13.43
N TRP A 40 15.89 -11.88 -13.86
CA TRP A 40 15.60 -10.69 -13.06
C TRP A 40 14.10 -10.47 -12.90
N HIS A 41 13.29 -10.73 -13.92
CA HIS A 41 11.84 -10.67 -13.83
C HIS A 41 11.29 -11.58 -12.72
N LEU A 42 11.75 -12.83 -12.66
CA LEU A 42 11.36 -13.78 -11.60
C LEU A 42 11.81 -13.31 -10.20
N ARG A 43 13.04 -12.82 -10.06
CA ARG A 43 13.56 -12.27 -8.79
C ARG A 43 12.76 -11.06 -8.33
N LEU A 44 12.44 -10.15 -9.26
CA LEU A 44 11.60 -8.99 -8.96
C LEU A 44 10.18 -9.41 -8.62
N GLY A 45 9.65 -10.48 -9.23
CA GLY A 45 8.37 -11.07 -8.85
C GLY A 45 8.35 -11.55 -7.39
N LEU A 46 9.43 -12.19 -6.93
CA LEU A 46 9.59 -12.57 -5.52
C LEU A 46 9.69 -11.34 -4.60
N LEU A 47 10.37 -10.28 -5.04
CA LEU A 47 10.43 -9.01 -4.31
C LEU A 47 9.04 -8.38 -4.17
N VAL A 48 8.24 -8.37 -5.24
CA VAL A 48 6.84 -7.90 -5.21
C VAL A 48 6.01 -8.75 -4.25
N LEU A 49 6.14 -10.08 -4.28
CA LEU A 49 5.45 -10.97 -3.35
C LEU A 49 5.84 -10.67 -1.89
N ALA A 50 7.12 -10.51 -1.60
CA ALA A 50 7.61 -10.15 -0.27
C ALA A 50 7.07 -8.78 0.18
N LEU A 51 7.05 -7.78 -0.71
CA LEU A 51 6.46 -6.47 -0.45
C LEU A 51 4.97 -6.59 -0.12
N LEU A 52 4.22 -7.40 -0.87
CA LEU A 52 2.79 -7.64 -0.62
C LEU A 52 2.54 -8.34 0.72
N LEU A 53 3.36 -9.32 1.08
CA LEU A 53 3.30 -9.99 2.39
C LEU A 53 3.62 -9.02 3.52
N PHE A 54 4.68 -8.22 3.38
CA PHE A 54 5.00 -7.13 4.30
C PHE A 54 3.82 -6.19 4.45
N ARG A 55 3.17 -5.80 3.35
CA ARG A 55 2.01 -4.91 3.37
C ARG A 55 0.80 -5.52 4.06
N ALA A 56 0.55 -6.81 3.86
CA ALA A 56 -0.52 -7.55 4.52
C ALA A 56 -0.26 -7.63 6.03
N ALA A 57 0.95 -8.04 6.44
CA ALA A 57 1.37 -8.07 7.83
C ALA A 57 1.28 -6.67 8.48
N TRP A 58 1.76 -5.63 7.79
CA TRP A 58 1.70 -4.25 8.24
C TRP A 58 0.26 -3.71 8.32
N GLY A 59 -0.64 -4.19 7.46
CA GLY A 59 -2.07 -3.90 7.55
C GLY A 59 -2.76 -4.52 8.78
N VAL A 60 -2.16 -5.56 9.38
CA VAL A 60 -2.66 -6.24 10.58
C VAL A 60 -1.99 -5.71 11.85
N VAL A 61 -0.66 -5.53 11.83
CA VAL A 61 0.18 -5.10 12.96
C VAL A 61 0.25 -3.58 13.10
N GLY A 62 0.18 -2.84 11.98
CA GLY A 62 0.19 -1.38 11.98
C GLY A 62 -1.02 -0.81 12.73
N GLY A 63 -0.76 0.19 13.58
CA GLY A 63 -1.76 0.82 14.45
C GLY A 63 -3.01 1.34 13.73
N ARG A 64 -4.00 1.82 14.50
CA ARG A 64 -5.36 2.23 14.09
C ARG A 64 -5.49 3.00 12.75
N TRP A 65 -4.44 3.68 12.30
CA TRP A 65 -4.37 4.52 11.08
C TRP A 65 -3.68 3.86 9.87
N SER A 66 -2.93 2.77 10.07
CA SER A 66 -2.23 2.03 9.00
C SER A 66 -3.07 0.88 8.40
N ARG A 67 -4.17 0.53 9.08
CA ARG A 67 -5.15 -0.43 8.61
C ARG A 67 -5.80 0.10 7.32
N PHE A 68 -6.08 -0.81 6.38
CA PHE A 68 -6.90 -0.55 5.18
C PHE A 68 -8.24 0.17 5.47
N ALA A 69 -8.67 0.18 6.74
CA ALA A 69 -9.83 0.88 7.27
C ALA A 69 -9.75 2.43 7.26
N SER A 70 -8.58 3.04 7.00
CA SER A 70 -8.48 4.51 6.84
C SER A 70 -8.68 4.99 5.40
N PHE A 71 -8.55 4.08 4.41
CA PHE A 71 -8.82 4.38 3.00
C PHE A 71 -10.31 4.19 2.66
N VAL A 72 -10.94 3.21 3.29
CA VAL A 72 -12.40 3.09 3.31
C VAL A 72 -12.88 3.94 4.49
N ARG A 73 -13.31 5.19 4.25
CA ARG A 73 -14.34 5.80 5.12
C ARG A 73 -15.39 4.72 5.27
N GLY A 74 -15.46 4.08 6.45
CA GLY A 74 -16.21 2.84 6.63
C GLY A 74 -17.58 2.97 5.97
N PRO A 75 -18.10 1.93 5.28
CA PRO A 75 -19.44 1.96 4.71
C PRO A 75 -20.53 2.36 5.74
N ALA A 76 -20.21 2.29 7.03
CA ALA A 76 -20.97 2.88 8.14
C ALA A 76 -21.18 4.42 8.03
N ALA A 77 -20.19 5.19 7.60
CA ALA A 77 -20.33 6.64 7.40
C ALA A 77 -21.26 6.96 6.23
N LEU A 78 -21.17 6.18 5.15
CA LEU A 78 -22.07 6.28 4.01
C LEU A 78 -23.50 5.86 4.38
N ARG A 79 -23.67 4.79 5.17
CA ARG A 79 -24.97 4.36 5.71
C ARG A 79 -25.58 5.40 6.66
N ARG A 80 -24.78 6.14 7.44
CA ARG A 80 -25.27 7.20 8.33
C ARG A 80 -25.71 8.45 7.55
N TYR A 81 -24.99 8.79 6.48
CA TYR A 81 -25.37 9.86 5.56
C TYR A 81 -26.66 9.53 4.80
N LEU A 82 -26.79 8.30 4.28
CA LEU A 82 -28.01 7.81 3.63
C LEU A 82 -29.21 7.67 4.58
N ARG A 83 -28.97 7.53 5.89
CA ARG A 83 -30.01 7.51 6.92
C ARG A 83 -30.42 8.90 7.43
N GLY A 84 -29.89 9.99 6.86
CA GLY A 84 -30.34 11.35 7.15
C GLY A 84 -30.08 11.84 8.58
N GLN A 85 -29.08 11.28 9.26
CA GLN A 85 -28.71 11.68 10.63
C GLN A 85 -27.39 12.46 10.61
N GLY A 86 -27.41 13.59 9.90
CA GLY A 86 -26.39 14.63 9.93
C GLY A 86 -26.47 15.42 11.22
#